data_AF-A0A1F7MM88-F1
#
_entry.id   AF-A0A1F7MM88-F1
#
_cell.length_a   1.000
_cell.length_b   1.000
_cell.length_c   1.000
_cell.angle_alpha   90.00
_cell.angle_beta   90.00
_cell.angle_gamma   90.00
#
_symmetry.space_group_name_H-M   'P 1'
#
loop_
_entity.id
_entity.type
_entity.pdbx_description
1 polymer ?
#
loop_
_entity_poly.entity_id
_entity_poly.type
_entity_poly.pdbx_seq_one_letter_code
_entity_poly.pdbx_strand_id
1 'polypeptide(L)'
;MDDLKRTHRVTLLIWGAMAASLFVYALVAELVGAARASLPAPSLGVLRWVFVGLAVAQFAVVGLVARRLLEGRAASPAGPLRPAQRLQGAAILRFAMCEAVGLYGLVLFFLGGSRRDLYAFVVVALIALAVHVPRRERWEEWARAEARRT
;
A
#
# COMPACT_ATOMS: atom_id res chain seq x y z
N MET A 1 -17.68 19.43 -10.00
CA MET A 1 -17.30 18.19 -10.73
C MET A 1 -15.82 18.15 -11.10
N ASP A 2 -15.18 19.28 -11.39
CA ASP A 2 -13.76 19.29 -11.83
C ASP A 2 -12.76 18.95 -10.72
N ASP A 3 -13.06 19.32 -9.47
CA ASP A 3 -12.23 18.98 -8.30
C ASP A 3 -12.12 17.45 -8.12
N LEU A 4 -13.24 16.71 -8.21
CA LEU A 4 -13.27 15.25 -8.12
C LEU A 4 -12.45 14.57 -9.23
N LYS A 5 -12.54 15.08 -10.47
CA LYS A 5 -11.76 14.56 -11.61
C LYS A 5 -10.27 14.79 -11.41
N ARG A 6 -9.87 15.93 -10.85
CA ARG A 6 -8.47 16.26 -10.52
C ARG A 6 -7.94 15.36 -9.41
N THR A 7 -8.67 15.23 -8.30
CA THR A 7 -8.32 14.36 -7.17
C THR A 7 -8.16 12.91 -7.62
N HIS A 8 -9.07 12.42 -8.45
CA HIS A 8 -9.00 11.06 -8.99
C HIS A 8 -7.75 10.84 -9.86
N ARG A 9 -7.44 11.78 -10.79
CA ARG A 9 -6.25 11.68 -11.64
C ARG A 9 -4.95 11.65 -10.83
N VAL A 10 -4.84 12.52 -9.83
CA VAL A 10 -3.68 12.54 -8.92
C VAL A 10 -3.56 11.22 -8.16
N THR A 11 -4.69 10.68 -7.68
CA THR A 11 -4.70 9.39 -6.96
C THR A 11 -4.29 8.22 -7.85
N LEU A 12 -4.71 8.22 -9.12
CA LEU A 12 -4.31 7.21 -10.11
C LEU A 12 -2.81 7.30 -10.43
N LEU A 13 -2.26 8.51 -10.56
CA LEU A 13 -0.82 8.72 -10.75
C LEU A 13 -0.02 8.18 -9.56
N ILE A 14 -0.45 8.48 -8.33
CA ILE A 14 0.17 7.96 -7.11
C ILE A 14 0.11 6.42 -7.10
N TRP A 15 -1.05 5.84 -7.41
CA TRP A 15 -1.21 4.39 -7.50
C TRP A 15 -0.24 3.76 -8.51
N GLY A 16 -0.12 4.35 -9.70
CA GLY A 16 0.80 3.87 -10.74
C GLY A 16 2.27 4.00 -10.33
N ALA A 17 2.64 5.09 -9.66
CA ALA A 17 4.00 5.28 -9.14
C ALA A 17 4.35 4.24 -8.06
N MET A 18 3.41 3.92 -7.17
CA MET A 18 3.59 2.89 -6.14
C MET A 18 3.66 1.48 -6.76
N ALA A 19 2.83 1.19 -7.77
CA ALA A 19 2.96 -0.06 -8.50
C ALA A 19 4.36 -0.19 -9.14
N ALA A 20 4.87 0.89 -9.72
CA ALA A 20 6.20 0.94 -10.33
C ALA A 20 7.33 0.71 -9.30
N SER A 21 7.23 1.24 -8.07
CA SER A 21 8.26 1.03 -7.04
C SER A 21 8.42 -0.44 -6.65
N LEU A 22 7.35 -1.24 -6.66
CA LEU A 22 7.45 -2.68 -6.41
C LEU A 22 8.32 -3.41 -7.44
N PHE A 23 8.28 -2.99 -8.71
CA PHE A 23 9.19 -3.52 -9.74
C PHE A 23 10.64 -3.09 -9.50
N VAL A 24 10.86 -1.87 -9.00
CA VAL A 24 12.19 -1.41 -8.60
C VAL A 24 12.73 -2.29 -7.47
N TYR A 25 11.91 -2.69 -6.49
CA TYR A 25 12.35 -3.60 -5.43
C TYR A 25 12.79 -4.96 -5.99
N ALA A 26 12.04 -5.51 -6.94
CA ALA A 26 12.42 -6.75 -7.63
C ALA A 26 13.72 -6.59 -8.43
N LEU A 27 13.93 -5.45 -9.10
CA LEU A 27 15.16 -5.16 -9.83
C LEU A 27 16.36 -5.06 -8.90
N VAL A 28 16.24 -4.34 -7.77
CA VAL A 28 17.28 -4.24 -6.74
C VAL A 28 17.67 -5.65 -6.25
N ALA A 29 16.69 -6.52 -6.09
CA ALA A 29 16.92 -7.89 -5.64
C ALA A 29 17.78 -8.72 -6.59
N GLU A 30 17.62 -8.50 -7.90
CA GLU A 30 18.39 -9.21 -8.93
C GLU A 30 19.82 -8.67 -9.01
N LEU A 31 19.98 -7.34 -8.99
CA LEU A 31 21.29 -6.70 -9.02
C LEU A 31 22.13 -7.04 -7.80
N VAL A 32 21.56 -6.89 -6.60
CA VAL A 32 22.24 -7.21 -5.33
C VAL A 32 22.33 -8.73 -5.13
N GLY A 33 21.33 -9.46 -5.62
CA GLY A 33 21.26 -10.90 -5.58
C GLY A 33 22.43 -11.59 -6.27
N ALA A 34 22.83 -11.07 -7.43
CA ALA A 34 23.96 -11.59 -8.18
C ALA A 34 25.28 -11.41 -7.40
N ALA A 35 25.45 -10.26 -6.74
CA ALA A 35 26.66 -9.95 -5.96
C ALA A 35 26.79 -10.79 -4.68
N ARG A 36 25.68 -11.21 -4.06
CA ARG A 36 25.66 -12.01 -2.81
C ARG A 36 25.65 -13.52 -2.99
N ALA A 37 25.65 -14.03 -4.23
CA ALA A 37 25.50 -15.46 -4.51
C ALA A 37 26.59 -16.35 -3.87
N SER A 38 27.74 -15.76 -3.55
CA SER A 38 28.91 -16.41 -2.94
C SER A 38 29.00 -16.26 -1.41
N LEU A 39 28.07 -15.53 -0.76
CA LEU A 39 28.08 -15.34 0.68
C LEU A 39 27.23 -16.40 1.41
N PRO A 40 27.69 -16.92 2.56
CA PRO A 40 26.90 -17.84 3.38
C PRO A 40 25.63 -17.16 3.89
N ALA A 41 24.47 -17.79 3.67
CA ALA A 41 23.18 -17.24 4.03
C ALA A 41 22.87 -17.45 5.53
N PRO A 42 22.61 -16.39 6.31
CA PRO A 42 22.19 -16.53 7.71
C PRO A 42 20.77 -17.12 7.82
N SER A 43 20.52 -17.90 8.87
CA SER A 43 19.18 -18.45 9.13
C SER A 43 18.26 -17.40 9.75
N LEU A 44 17.34 -16.84 8.96
CA LEU A 44 16.39 -15.79 9.39
C LEU A 44 14.95 -16.31 9.60
N GLY A 45 14.78 -17.60 9.91
CA GLY A 45 13.46 -18.23 9.98
C GLY A 45 12.46 -17.52 10.89
N VAL A 46 12.88 -17.15 12.11
CA VAL A 46 12.03 -16.43 13.08
C VAL A 46 11.65 -15.05 12.57
N LEU A 47 12.62 -14.31 12.02
CA LEU A 47 12.41 -12.95 11.53
C LEU A 47 11.40 -12.93 10.37
N ARG A 48 11.45 -13.91 9.47
CA ARG A 48 10.48 -14.06 8.40
C ARG A 48 9.05 -14.17 8.94
N TRP A 49 8.83 -15.00 9.95
CA TRP A 49 7.52 -15.15 10.57
C TRP A 49 7.05 -13.89 11.30
N VAL A 50 7.96 -13.13 11.91
CA VAL A 50 7.65 -11.82 12.49
C VAL A 50 7.17 -10.84 11.41
N PHE A 51 7.87 -10.73 10.28
CA PHE A 51 7.46 -9.86 9.17
C PHE A 51 6.13 -10.28 8.53
N VAL A 52 5.87 -11.59 8.41
CA VAL A 52 4.56 -12.09 7.99
C VAL A 52 3.48 -11.69 8.98
N GLY A 53 3.71 -11.87 10.29
CA GLY A 53 2.78 -11.46 11.33
C GLY A 53 2.50 -9.95 11.30
N LEU A 54 3.55 -9.12 11.12
CA LEU A 54 3.43 -7.67 10.96
C LEU A 54 2.61 -7.31 9.72
N ALA A 55 2.85 -7.97 8.57
CA ALA A 55 2.07 -7.74 7.36
C ALA A 55 0.57 -8.01 7.60
N VAL A 56 0.23 -9.12 8.25
CA VAL A 56 -1.17 -9.46 8.58
C VAL A 56 -1.79 -8.45 9.55
N ALA A 57 -1.07 -8.09 10.63
CA ALA A 57 -1.53 -7.10 11.60
C ALA A 57 -1.75 -5.73 10.96
N GLN A 58 -0.86 -5.31 10.05
CA GLN A 58 -0.96 -4.07 9.29
C GLN A 58 -2.28 -4.01 8.51
N PHE A 59 -2.65 -5.07 7.79
CA PHE A 59 -3.92 -5.11 7.05
C PHE A 59 -5.14 -4.88 7.94
N ALA A 60 -5.15 -5.44 9.16
CA ALA A 60 -6.25 -5.28 10.11
C ALA A 60 -6.35 -3.82 10.63
N VAL A 61 -5.22 -3.23 11.03
CA VAL A 61 -5.17 -1.86 11.56
C VAL A 61 -5.65 -0.85 10.50
N VAL A 62 -5.25 -1.04 9.25
CA VAL A 62 -5.59 -0.13 8.15
C VAL A 62 -7.06 -0.18 7.81
N GLY A 63 -7.67 -1.37 7.82
CA GLY A 63 -9.12 -1.51 7.66
C GLY A 63 -9.88 -0.67 8.68
N LEU A 64 -9.42 -0.67 9.94
CA LEU A 64 -10.01 0.12 11.02
C LEU A 64 -9.78 1.63 10.82
N VAL A 65 -8.55 2.06 10.52
CA VAL A 65 -8.22 3.48 10.34
C VAL A 65 -8.94 4.06 9.12
N ALA A 66 -8.98 3.34 7.99
CA ALA A 66 -9.68 3.79 6.80
C ALA A 66 -11.19 3.90 7.02
N ARG A 67 -11.80 3.00 7.80
CA ARG A 67 -13.21 3.12 8.22
C ARG A 67 -13.42 4.37 9.05
N ARG A 68 -12.57 4.65 10.06
CA ARG A 68 -12.69 5.86 10.90
C ARG A 68 -12.53 7.16 10.09
N LEU A 69 -11.66 7.17 9.08
CA LEU A 69 -11.49 8.32 8.18
C LEU A 69 -12.74 8.55 7.31
N LEU A 70 -13.37 7.48 6.83
CA LEU A 70 -14.62 7.50 6.05
C LEU A 70 -15.88 7.75 6.91
N GLU A 71 -15.83 7.53 8.21
CA GLU A 71 -16.90 7.90 9.15
C GLU A 71 -16.80 9.35 9.65
N GLY A 72 -15.73 10.07 9.32
CA GLY A 72 -15.57 11.49 9.67
C GLY A 72 -15.20 11.71 11.14
N ARG A 73 -14.97 10.62 11.88
CA ARG A 73 -14.52 10.62 13.28
C ARG A 73 -13.01 10.85 13.42
N ALA A 74 -12.27 10.86 12.31
CA ALA A 74 -10.86 11.18 12.32
C ALA A 74 -10.68 12.70 12.37
N ALA A 75 -10.24 13.21 13.52
CA ALA A 75 -9.79 14.58 13.66
C ALA A 75 -8.60 14.80 12.71
N SER A 76 -8.82 15.58 11.64
CA SER A 76 -7.71 16.08 10.82
C SER A 76 -7.18 17.35 11.49
N PRO A 77 -5.85 17.49 11.68
CA PRO A 77 -5.26 18.70 12.26
C PRO A 77 -5.53 19.97 11.42
N ALA A 78 -6.02 19.83 10.18
CA ALA A 78 -6.34 20.92 9.26
C ALA A 78 -7.84 21.32 9.21
N GLY A 79 -8.66 20.86 10.16
CA GLY A 79 -10.11 21.11 10.17
C GLY A 79 -10.93 20.07 9.40
N PRO A 80 -12.26 20.26 9.23
CA PRO A 80 -13.13 19.31 8.56
C PRO A 80 -12.69 19.12 7.10
N LEU A 81 -12.14 17.94 6.79
CA LEU A 81 -11.73 17.60 5.43
C LEU A 81 -12.96 17.55 4.52
N ARG A 82 -12.84 18.10 3.31
CA ARG A 82 -13.87 17.96 2.28
C ARG A 82 -14.10 16.46 1.99
N PRO A 83 -15.32 16.02 1.66
CA PRO A 83 -15.61 14.60 1.42
C PRO A 83 -14.67 13.93 0.41
N ALA A 84 -14.30 14.64 -0.67
CA ALA A 84 -13.35 14.16 -1.67
C ALA A 84 -11.92 13.95 -1.13
N GLN A 85 -11.47 14.80 -0.22
CA GLN A 85 -10.13 14.70 0.40
C GLN A 85 -10.06 13.53 1.39
N ARG A 86 -11.17 13.24 2.09
CA ARG A 86 -11.28 12.07 2.98
C ARG A 86 -11.19 10.76 2.21
N LEU A 87 -11.86 10.68 1.05
CA LEU A 87 -11.79 9.53 0.17
C LEU A 87 -10.37 9.35 -0.41
N GLN A 88 -9.74 10.44 -0.85
CA GLN A 88 -8.35 10.42 -1.33
C GLN A 88 -7.38 9.96 -0.23
N GLY A 89 -7.47 10.52 0.98
CA GLY A 89 -6.63 10.12 2.11
C GLY A 89 -6.80 8.64 2.45
N ALA A 90 -8.03 8.13 2.45
CA ALA A 90 -8.31 6.72 2.69
C ALA A 90 -7.78 5.81 1.57
N ALA A 91 -7.72 6.28 0.33
CA ALA A 91 -7.13 5.54 -0.79
C ALA A 91 -5.60 5.50 -0.68
N ILE A 92 -4.96 6.66 -0.47
CA ILE A 92 -3.50 6.77 -0.31
C ILE A 92 -3.02 5.95 0.88
N LEU A 93 -3.75 5.98 2.01
CA LEU A 93 -3.42 5.16 3.17
C LEU A 93 -3.41 3.67 2.81
N ARG A 94 -4.39 3.19 2.04
CA ARG A 94 -4.43 1.79 1.61
C ARG A 94 -3.27 1.45 0.67
N PHE A 95 -2.88 2.36 -0.21
CA PHE A 95 -1.73 2.15 -1.09
C PHE A 95 -0.41 2.08 -0.32
N ALA A 96 -0.20 3.00 0.63
CA ALA A 96 1.01 3.01 1.47
C ALA A 96 1.18 1.71 2.26
N MET A 97 0.08 1.05 2.57
CA MET A 97 0.08 -0.20 3.31
C MET A 97 0.40 -1.39 2.41
N CYS A 98 -0.05 -1.36 1.15
CA CYS A 98 0.41 -2.31 0.15
C CYS A 98 1.92 -2.18 -0.07
N GLU A 99 2.43 -0.94 -0.18
CA GLU A 99 3.88 -0.70 -0.28
C GLU A 99 4.66 -1.19 0.94
N ALA A 100 4.15 -0.96 2.16
CA ALA A 100 4.79 -1.42 3.39
C ALA A 100 5.04 -2.94 3.38
N VAL A 101 4.11 -3.73 2.84
CA VAL A 101 4.28 -5.19 2.68
C VAL A 101 5.44 -5.50 1.74
N GLY A 102 5.58 -4.79 0.63
CA GLY A 102 6.74 -4.93 -0.27
C GLY A 102 8.06 -4.56 0.42
N LEU A 103 8.06 -3.49 1.23
CA LEU A 103 9.22 -3.07 2.01
C LEU A 103 9.65 -4.10 3.05
N TYR A 104 8.73 -4.83 3.68
CA TYR A 104 9.08 -5.94 4.59
C TYR A 104 9.88 -7.02 3.88
N GLY A 105 9.48 -7.37 2.66
CA GLY A 105 10.25 -8.29 1.81
C GLY A 105 11.64 -7.74 1.49
N LEU A 106 11.74 -6.44 1.19
CA LEU A 106 13.02 -5.79 0.85
C LEU A 106 13.97 -5.75 2.04
N VAL A 107 13.47 -5.37 3.20
CA VAL A 107 14.23 -5.39 4.46
C VAL A 107 14.70 -6.80 4.76
N LEU A 108 13.82 -7.80 4.66
CA LEU A 108 14.18 -9.21 4.87
C LEU A 108 15.27 -9.67 3.89
N PHE A 109 15.19 -9.28 2.62
CA PHE A 109 16.21 -9.58 1.61
C PHE A 109 17.59 -9.00 1.99
N PHE A 110 17.64 -7.75 2.44
CA PHE A 110 18.90 -7.11 2.85
C PHE A 110 19.48 -7.71 4.13
N LEU A 111 18.64 -8.21 5.04
CA LEU A 111 19.09 -8.89 6.26
C LEU A 111 19.67 -10.28 6.02
N GLY A 112 19.58 -10.80 4.78
CA GLY A 112 20.07 -12.12 4.39
C GLY A 112 18.97 -13.10 3.94
N GLY A 113 17.73 -12.64 3.80
CA GLY A 113 16.60 -13.42 3.32
C GLY A 113 16.71 -13.78 1.83
N SER A 114 15.99 -14.83 1.43
CA SER A 114 16.06 -15.33 0.05
C SER A 114 15.35 -14.38 -0.94
N ARG A 115 15.74 -14.42 -2.22
CA ARG A 115 15.01 -13.68 -3.28
C ARG A 115 13.54 -14.11 -3.36
N ARG A 116 13.27 -15.39 -3.06
CA ARG A 116 11.92 -15.96 -3.07
C ARG A 116 11.02 -15.33 -2.03
N ASP A 117 11.56 -15.06 -0.83
CA ASP A 117 10.77 -14.40 0.23
C ASP A 117 10.38 -12.98 -0.19
N LEU A 118 11.32 -12.20 -0.73
CA LEU A 118 11.02 -10.89 -1.30
C LEU A 118 9.93 -10.97 -2.36
N TYR A 119 10.07 -11.88 -3.34
CA TYR A 119 9.08 -12.01 -4.41
C TYR A 119 7.70 -12.38 -3.89
N ALA A 120 7.61 -13.22 -2.85
CA ALA A 120 6.34 -13.50 -2.20
C ALA A 120 5.71 -12.21 -1.63
N PHE A 121 6.47 -11.40 -0.89
CA PHE A 121 5.99 -10.12 -0.36
C PHE A 121 5.61 -9.12 -1.45
N VAL A 122 6.41 -9.01 -2.51
CA VAL A 122 6.15 -8.13 -3.67
C VAL A 122 4.89 -8.56 -4.42
N VAL A 123 4.69 -9.86 -4.66
CA VAL A 123 3.48 -10.39 -5.30
C VAL A 123 2.25 -10.13 -4.44
N VAL A 124 2.34 -10.35 -3.13
CA VAL A 124 1.24 -10.03 -2.20
C VAL A 124 0.92 -8.54 -2.21
N ALA A 125 1.95 -7.68 -2.20
CA ALA A 125 1.79 -6.22 -2.29
C ALA A 125 1.13 -5.80 -3.62
N LEU A 126 1.55 -6.38 -4.75
CA LEU A 126 0.96 -6.12 -6.07
C LEU A 126 -0.50 -6.56 -6.13
N ILE A 127 -0.83 -7.75 -5.63
CA ILE A 127 -2.21 -8.23 -5.56
C ILE A 127 -3.05 -7.29 -4.69
N ALA A 128 -2.55 -6.92 -3.51
CA ALA A 128 -3.24 -5.98 -2.64
C ALA A 128 -3.45 -4.62 -3.32
N LEU A 129 -2.44 -4.11 -4.02
CA LEU A 129 -2.51 -2.83 -4.74
C LEU A 129 -3.51 -2.91 -5.92
N ALA A 130 -3.56 -4.04 -6.62
CA ALA A 130 -4.51 -4.30 -7.71
C ALA A 130 -5.96 -4.37 -7.20
N VAL A 131 -6.21 -4.98 -6.04
CA VAL A 131 -7.54 -5.01 -5.40
C VAL A 131 -8.00 -3.59 -5.02
N HIS A 132 -7.05 -2.70 -4.71
CA HIS A 132 -7.34 -1.33 -4.28
C HIS A 132 -7.32 -0.30 -5.42
N VAL A 133 -7.25 -0.72 -6.70
CA VAL A 133 -7.25 0.20 -7.85
C VAL A 133 -8.33 1.28 -7.70
N PRO A 134 -7.97 2.57 -7.82
CA PRO A 134 -8.92 3.66 -7.72
C PRO A 134 -9.80 3.67 -8.99
N ARG A 135 -10.87 2.88 -9.00
CA ARG A 135 -11.86 2.84 -10.09
C ARG A 135 -12.75 4.08 -10.05
N ARG A 136 -12.94 4.74 -11.19
CA ARG A 136 -13.80 5.94 -11.31
C ARG A 136 -15.23 5.71 -10.83
N GLU A 137 -15.81 4.57 -11.19
CA GLU A 137 -17.17 4.17 -10.86
C GLU A 137 -17.45 4.26 -9.35
N ARG A 138 -16.56 3.68 -8.53
CA ARG A 138 -16.67 3.71 -7.07
C ARG A 138 -16.58 5.11 -6.47
N TRP A 139 -15.80 6.00 -7.10
CA TRP A 139 -15.65 7.38 -6.63
C TRP A 139 -16.89 8.21 -6.96
N GLU A 140 -17.51 7.97 -8.12
CA GLU A 140 -18.77 8.60 -8.50
C GLU A 140 -19.94 8.08 -7.66
N GLU A 141 -20.01 6.78 -7.38
CA GLU A 141 -21.01 6.18 -6.50
C GLU A 141 -20.91 6.73 -5.08
N TRP A 142 -19.70 6.86 -4.55
CA TRP A 142 -19.48 7.44 -3.22
C TRP A 142 -19.88 8.91 -3.18
N ALA A 143 -19.54 9.69 -4.21
CA ALA A 143 -19.96 11.09 -4.32
C ALA A 143 -21.50 11.23 -4.39
N ARG A 144 -22.18 10.34 -5.12
CA ARG A 144 -23.66 10.30 -5.18
C ARG A 144 -24.30 9.84 -3.87
N ALA A 145 -23.65 8.93 -3.13
CA ALA A 145 -24.13 8.47 -1.82
C ALA A 145 -23.99 9.56 -0.76
N GLU A 146 -22.89 10.30 -0.76
CA GLU A 146 -22.66 11.40 0.19
C GLU A 146 -23.61 12.58 -0.09
N ALA A 147 -23.85 12.92 -1.37
CA ALA A 147 -24.82 13.96 -1.75
C ALA A 147 -26.27 13.63 -1.36
N ARG A 148 -26.57 12.36 -1.03
CA ARG A 148 -27.88 11.94 -0.48
C ARG A 148 -27.97 12.02 1.04
N ARG A 149 -26.84 12.22 1.73
CA ARG A 149 -26.76 12.30 3.21
C ARG A 149 -26.72 13.74 3.73
N THR A 150 -26.32 14.70 2.90
CA THR A 150 -26.44 16.15 3.12
C THR A 150 -27.72 16.68 2.53
#